data_AF-A0A7C4KI96-F1
#
_entry.id   AF-A0A7C4KI96-F1
#
_cell.length_a   1.000
_cell.length_b   1.000
_cell.length_c   1.000
_cell.angle_alpha   90.00
_cell.angle_beta   90.00
_cell.angle_gamma   90.00
#
_symmetry.space_group_name_H-M   'P 1'
#
loop_
_entity.id
_entity.type
_entity.pdbx_description
1 polymer ?
#
loop_
_entity_poly.entity_id
_entity_poly.type
_entity_poly.pdbx_seq_one_letter_code
_entity_poly.pdbx_strand_id
1 'polypeptide(L)'
;MKKILSIGMIRGLLTQVAGMAIGFGLVTFLQMLSGQPLKAEPAWVVGGFISALSFLIGLGIFADWFRMARGDEVPEPEEVEEPRGLRRYWGVSYDHKVIGVQYAFLSLFLLAMGGSFALIFRVELAQAGLQFLSFNLFNTLIGLHGMVLIASILMGISAISNYVIPLIIGARDMAFPRLNAFSFWVAVPGALLLVFSLALGGFETGWTGYPPLSVRGPMGVQMFFLGV
;
A
#
# COMPACT_ATOMS: atom_id res chain seq x y z
N MET A 1 25.80 -3.60 4.30
CA MET A 1 24.65 -4.27 3.65
C MET A 1 23.79 -5.09 4.62
N LYS A 2 24.34 -6.02 5.42
CA LYS A 2 23.55 -6.85 6.37
C LYS A 2 22.68 -6.07 7.40
N LYS A 3 23.13 -4.89 7.85
CA LYS A 3 22.38 -4.02 8.80
C LYS A 3 21.18 -3.27 8.18
N ILE A 4 21.10 -3.18 6.85
CA ILE A 4 20.01 -2.47 6.14
C ILE A 4 18.86 -3.44 5.89
N LEU A 5 19.19 -4.68 5.48
CA LEU A 5 18.22 -5.76 5.29
C LEU A 5 17.58 -6.26 6.60
N SER A 6 18.04 -5.80 7.77
CA SER A 6 17.36 -6.10 9.04
C SER A 6 16.10 -5.25 9.26
N ILE A 7 15.86 -4.21 8.45
CA ILE A 7 14.67 -3.36 8.56
C ILE A 7 13.53 -4.00 7.77
N GLY A 8 12.41 -4.26 8.44
CA GLY A 8 11.24 -4.93 7.86
C GLY A 8 10.76 -4.24 6.58
N MET A 9 10.57 -2.92 6.64
CA MET A 9 10.12 -2.11 5.49
C MET A 9 11.03 -2.28 4.26
N ILE A 10 12.35 -2.32 4.45
CA ILE A 10 13.29 -2.45 3.33
C ILE A 10 13.16 -3.83 2.68
N ARG A 11 13.05 -4.89 3.49
CA ARG A 11 12.81 -6.23 2.95
C ARG A 11 11.48 -6.28 2.20
N GLY A 12 10.42 -5.72 2.78
CA GLY A 12 9.11 -5.65 2.15
C GLY A 12 9.14 -4.95 0.79
N LEU A 13 9.79 -3.78 0.69
CA LEU A 13 9.92 -3.06 -0.58
C LEU A 13 10.72 -3.84 -1.62
N LEU A 14 11.82 -4.49 -1.22
CA LEU A 14 12.62 -5.32 -2.13
C LEU A 14 11.84 -6.53 -2.64
N THR A 15 11.10 -7.21 -1.75
CA THR A 15 10.27 -8.35 -2.13
C THR A 15 9.05 -7.92 -2.92
N GLN A 16 8.52 -6.72 -2.73
CA GLN A 16 7.45 -6.18 -3.56
C GLN A 16 7.90 -6.02 -5.02
N VAL A 17 9.06 -5.41 -5.25
CA VAL A 17 9.63 -5.24 -6.60
C VAL A 17 9.92 -6.60 -7.23
N ALA A 18 10.54 -7.51 -6.48
CA ALA A 18 10.80 -8.87 -6.97
C ALA A 18 9.49 -9.63 -7.27
N GLY A 19 8.49 -9.51 -6.40
CA GLY A 19 7.18 -10.14 -6.57
C GLY A 19 6.44 -9.64 -7.80
N MET A 20 6.49 -8.33 -8.06
CA MET A 20 5.95 -7.73 -9.29
C MET A 20 6.59 -8.36 -10.53
N ALA A 21 7.93 -8.42 -10.57
CA ALA A 21 8.67 -8.99 -11.69
C ALA A 21 8.38 -10.49 -11.89
N ILE A 22 8.30 -11.26 -10.79
CA ILE A 22 7.98 -12.68 -10.82
C ILE A 22 6.56 -12.91 -11.34
N GLY A 23 5.57 -12.18 -10.82
CA GLY A 23 4.18 -12.34 -11.23
C GLY A 23 3.95 -11.93 -12.69
N PHE A 24 4.56 -10.82 -13.10
CA PHE A 24 4.57 -10.40 -14.50
C PHE A 24 5.19 -11.48 -15.40
N GLY A 25 6.41 -11.92 -15.07
CA GLY A 25 7.15 -12.91 -15.84
C GLY A 25 6.43 -14.26 -15.93
N LEU A 26 5.79 -14.71 -14.84
CA LEU A 26 5.00 -15.94 -14.81
C LEU A 26 3.86 -15.88 -15.83
N VAL A 27 3.05 -14.82 -15.81
CA VAL A 27 1.91 -14.70 -16.73
C VAL A 27 2.37 -14.53 -18.17
N THR A 28 3.43 -13.76 -18.42
CA THR A 28 4.02 -13.67 -19.76
C THR A 28 4.50 -15.03 -20.25
N PHE A 29 5.19 -15.80 -19.41
CA PHE A 29 5.68 -17.14 -19.74
C PHE A 29 4.52 -18.11 -20.03
N LEU A 30 3.46 -18.11 -19.23
CA LEU A 30 2.27 -18.94 -19.46
C LEU A 30 1.54 -18.57 -20.77
N GLN A 31 1.48 -17.29 -21.12
CA GLN A 31 0.94 -16.85 -22.41
C GLN A 31 1.79 -17.38 -23.57
N MET A 32 3.13 -17.33 -23.46
CA MET A 32 4.04 -17.91 -24.46
C MET A 32 3.84 -19.42 -24.60
N LEU A 33 3.76 -20.16 -23.49
CA LEU A 33 3.56 -21.62 -23.50
C LEU A 33 2.22 -22.04 -24.10
N SER A 34 1.17 -21.25 -23.85
CA SER A 34 -0.18 -21.51 -24.38
C SER A 34 -0.38 -21.04 -25.83
N GLY A 35 0.64 -20.44 -26.45
CA GLY A 35 0.54 -19.89 -27.80
C GLY A 35 -0.40 -18.69 -27.92
N GLN A 36 -0.78 -18.07 -26.81
CA GLN A 36 -1.68 -16.92 -26.81
C GLN A 36 -0.93 -15.62 -27.10
N PRO A 37 -1.60 -14.59 -27.67
CA PRO A 37 -1.01 -13.26 -27.80
C PRO A 37 -0.57 -12.70 -26.45
N LEU A 38 0.61 -12.08 -26.40
CA LEU A 38 1.13 -11.48 -25.18
C LEU A 38 0.35 -10.23 -24.80
N LYS A 39 -0.59 -10.37 -23.87
CA LYS A 39 -1.32 -9.26 -23.27
C LYS A 39 -0.58 -8.77 -22.03
N ALA A 40 -0.31 -7.47 -22.00
CA ALA A 40 0.37 -6.82 -20.87
C ALA A 40 -0.54 -6.74 -19.63
N GLU A 41 -1.85 -6.58 -19.83
CA GLU A 41 -2.79 -6.34 -18.74
C GLU A 41 -2.82 -7.45 -17.69
N PRO A 42 -3.04 -8.73 -18.04
CA PRO A 42 -3.02 -9.81 -17.06
C PRO A 42 -1.67 -9.94 -16.33
N ALA A 43 -0.56 -9.64 -17.02
CA ALA A 43 0.76 -9.71 -16.43
C ALA A 43 0.97 -8.62 -15.37
N TRP A 44 0.53 -7.39 -15.63
CA TRP A 44 0.57 -6.31 -14.65
C TRP A 44 -0.38 -6.52 -13.47
N VAL A 45 -1.59 -7.06 -13.72
CA VAL A 45 -2.57 -7.34 -12.65
C VAL A 45 -2.04 -8.41 -11.69
N VAL A 46 -1.60 -9.54 -12.23
CA VAL A 46 -1.04 -10.64 -11.41
C VAL A 46 0.28 -10.22 -10.77
N GLY A 47 1.13 -9.49 -11.50
CA GLY A 47 2.33 -8.86 -10.94
C GLY A 47 2.00 -7.98 -9.74
N GLY A 48 1.02 -7.08 -9.87
CA GLY A 48 0.58 -6.18 -8.81
C GLY A 48 0.09 -6.94 -7.58
N PHE A 49 -0.77 -7.93 -7.78
CA PHE A 49 -1.26 -8.78 -6.69
C PHE A 49 -0.13 -9.55 -5.97
N ILE A 50 0.75 -10.22 -6.73
CA ILE A 50 1.90 -10.94 -6.17
C ILE A 50 2.86 -9.98 -5.48
N SER A 51 3.02 -8.75 -5.99
CA SER A 51 3.86 -7.73 -5.36
C SER A 51 3.35 -7.37 -3.95
N ALA A 52 2.04 -7.18 -3.77
CA ALA A 52 1.45 -6.84 -2.48
C ALA A 52 1.62 -7.99 -1.48
N LEU A 53 1.38 -9.24 -1.91
CA LEU A 53 1.62 -10.41 -1.06
C LEU A 53 3.10 -10.57 -0.71
N SER A 54 3.99 -10.37 -1.68
CA SER A 54 5.43 -10.46 -1.48
C SER A 54 5.96 -9.38 -0.53
N PHE A 55 5.39 -8.17 -0.57
CA PHE A 55 5.67 -7.12 0.41
C PHE A 55 5.38 -7.61 1.83
N LEU A 56 4.17 -8.13 2.06
CA LEU A 56 3.73 -8.57 3.39
C LEU A 56 4.58 -9.74 3.90
N ILE A 57 4.88 -10.73 3.03
CA ILE A 57 5.75 -11.85 3.38
C ILE A 57 7.18 -11.38 3.70
N GLY A 58 7.78 -10.54 2.86
CA GLY A 58 9.15 -10.05 3.06
C GLY A 58 9.31 -9.11 4.25
N LEU A 59 8.27 -8.34 4.57
CA LEU A 59 8.18 -7.56 5.80
C LEU A 59 8.24 -8.48 7.03
N GLY A 60 7.55 -9.62 6.97
CA GLY A 60 7.50 -10.63 8.02
C GLY A 60 6.17 -10.70 8.76
N ILE A 61 5.10 -10.05 8.26
CA ILE A 61 3.79 -10.03 8.95
C ILE A 61 3.18 -11.43 9.07
N PHE A 62 3.51 -12.32 8.13
CA PHE A 62 3.04 -13.71 8.12
C PHE A 62 3.88 -14.67 8.96
N ALA A 63 4.98 -14.22 9.57
CA ALA A 63 5.92 -15.10 10.26
C ALA A 63 5.26 -15.95 11.35
N ASP A 64 4.42 -15.33 12.19
CA ASP A 64 3.71 -16.04 13.26
C ASP A 64 2.67 -17.03 12.74
N TRP A 65 1.89 -16.66 11.71
CA TRP A 65 0.94 -17.58 11.09
C TRP A 65 1.63 -18.79 10.44
N PHE A 66 2.78 -18.59 9.81
CA PHE A 66 3.57 -19.70 9.26
C PHE A 66 4.16 -20.60 10.34
N ARG A 67 4.59 -20.03 11.48
CA ARG A 67 5.03 -20.82 12.65
C ARG A 67 3.89 -21.66 13.21
N MET A 68 2.72 -21.06 13.42
CA MET A 68 1.52 -21.80 13.86
C MET A 68 1.16 -22.93 12.89
N ALA A 69 1.19 -22.68 11.57
CA ALA A 69 0.88 -23.69 10.57
C ALA A 69 1.85 -24.88 10.56
N ARG A 70 3.10 -24.68 10.99
CA ARG A 70 4.10 -25.75 11.15
C ARG A 70 4.01 -26.47 12.51
N GLY A 71 3.17 -25.98 13.42
CA GLY A 71 3.09 -26.48 14.79
C GLY A 71 4.21 -25.95 15.69
N ASP A 72 4.93 -24.90 15.29
CA ASP A 72 5.94 -24.25 16.12
C ASP A 72 5.26 -23.45 17.25
N GLU A 73 5.86 -23.40 18.43
CA GLU A 73 5.43 -22.46 19.48
C GLU A 73 5.58 -21.01 19.00
N VAL A 74 4.57 -20.18 19.28
CA VAL A 74 4.56 -18.76 18.93
C VAL A 74 4.47 -17.95 20.23
N PRO A 75 5.42 -17.02 20.46
CA PRO A 75 5.41 -16.19 21.66
C PRO A 75 4.15 -15.34 21.68
N GLU A 76 3.60 -15.09 22.86
CA GLU A 76 2.49 -14.16 22.98
C GLU A 76 2.93 -12.74 22.57
N PRO A 77 2.05 -11.88 22.04
CA PRO A 77 2.44 -10.55 21.56
C PRO A 77 3.19 -9.72 22.59
N GLU A 78 2.89 -9.96 23.87
CA GLU A 78 3.49 -9.30 25.02
C GLU A 78 4.91 -9.77 25.35
N GLU A 79 5.28 -10.97 24.88
CA GLU A 79 6.60 -11.59 25.10
C GLU A 79 7.59 -11.20 24.01
N VAL A 80 7.12 -10.60 22.90
CA VAL A 80 7.95 -10.25 21.76
C VAL A 80 8.79 -9.01 22.09
N GLU A 81 10.10 -9.18 22.15
CA GLU A 81 11.02 -8.06 22.31
C GLU A 81 11.11 -7.21 21.03
N GLU A 82 10.70 -5.95 21.14
CA GLU A 82 10.77 -5.03 20.01
C GLU A 82 12.14 -4.36 19.84
N PRO A 83 12.56 -4.06 18.59
CA PRO A 83 13.76 -3.29 18.33
C PRO A 83 13.71 -1.92 19.01
N ARG A 84 14.76 -1.52 19.73
CA ARG A 84 14.78 -0.20 20.39
C ARG A 84 14.93 0.96 19.40
N GLY A 85 14.41 2.12 19.81
CA GLY A 85 14.53 3.38 19.06
C GLY A 85 13.66 3.43 17.80
N LEU A 86 14.11 4.19 16.79
CA LEU A 86 13.32 4.44 15.57
C LEU A 86 13.05 3.19 14.73
N ARG A 87 13.79 2.09 14.94
CA ARG A 87 13.66 0.88 14.13
C ARG A 87 12.33 0.15 14.33
N ARG A 88 11.69 0.27 15.51
CA ARG A 88 10.39 -0.38 15.77
C ARG A 88 9.28 0.10 14.82
N TYR A 89 9.35 1.35 14.37
CA TYR A 89 8.33 1.92 13.49
C TYR A 89 8.48 1.45 12.03
N TRP A 90 9.62 0.89 11.65
CA TRP A 90 9.92 0.44 10.28
C TRP A 90 9.83 -1.10 10.12
N GLY A 91 9.05 -1.75 10.98
CA GLY A 91 8.81 -3.19 10.95
C GLY A 91 7.53 -3.57 11.69
N VAL A 92 7.24 -4.86 11.71
CA VAL A 92 6.09 -5.41 12.45
C VAL A 92 6.29 -5.16 13.94
N SER A 93 5.24 -4.66 14.58
CA SER A 93 5.12 -4.41 16.01
C SER A 93 3.73 -4.85 16.43
N TYR A 94 3.59 -5.34 17.66
CA TYR A 94 2.29 -5.71 18.21
C TYR A 94 1.75 -4.66 19.19
N ASP A 95 2.60 -3.74 19.66
CA ASP A 95 2.19 -2.65 20.55
C ASP A 95 1.28 -1.65 19.81
N HIS A 96 0.01 -1.56 20.22
CA HIS A 96 -0.97 -0.61 19.67
C HIS A 96 -0.49 0.85 19.65
N LYS A 97 0.42 1.25 20.55
CA LYS A 97 1.01 2.61 20.56
C LYS A 97 1.94 2.81 19.38
N VAL A 98 2.74 1.80 19.03
CA VAL A 98 3.64 1.85 17.86
C VAL A 98 2.82 1.87 16.59
N ILE A 99 1.84 0.97 16.49
CA ILE A 99 0.94 0.89 15.33
C ILE A 99 0.18 2.21 15.17
N GLY A 100 -0.28 2.82 16.26
CA GLY A 100 -0.89 4.15 16.24
C GLY A 100 0.04 5.23 15.66
N VAL A 101 1.33 5.24 16.05
CA VAL A 101 2.33 6.16 15.47
C VAL A 101 2.61 5.85 14.01
N GLN A 102 2.64 4.57 13.61
CA GLN A 102 2.80 4.15 12.23
C GLN A 102 1.65 4.67 11.34
N TYR A 103 0.40 4.51 11.79
CA TYR A 103 -0.77 5.09 11.14
C TYR A 103 -0.71 6.61 11.08
N ALA A 104 -0.29 7.29 12.15
CA ALA A 104 -0.20 8.75 12.19
C ALA A 104 0.81 9.26 11.14
N PHE A 105 1.99 8.64 11.09
CA PHE A 105 3.01 8.98 10.11
C PHE A 105 2.50 8.76 8.68
N LEU A 106 1.90 7.60 8.40
CA LEU A 106 1.37 7.29 7.08
C LEU A 106 0.25 8.27 6.69
N SER A 107 -0.66 8.58 7.60
CA SER A 107 -1.75 9.54 7.38
C SER A 107 -1.22 10.92 6.98
N LEU A 108 -0.25 11.47 7.74
CA LEU A 108 0.35 12.77 7.46
C LEU A 108 1.16 12.77 6.15
N PHE A 109 1.86 11.67 5.86
CA PHE A 109 2.56 11.51 4.59
C PHE A 109 1.59 11.53 3.40
N LEU A 110 0.50 10.75 3.49
CA LEU A 110 -0.55 10.71 2.45
C LEU A 110 -1.28 12.05 2.35
N LEU A 111 -1.48 12.78 3.46
CA LEU A 111 -2.06 14.12 3.45
C LEU A 111 -1.20 15.09 2.64
N ALA A 112 0.12 15.09 2.88
CA ALA A 112 1.06 15.92 2.14
C ALA A 112 1.11 15.55 0.65
N MET A 113 1.08 14.25 0.33
CA MET A 113 1.09 13.75 -1.04
C MET A 113 -0.21 14.06 -1.80
N GLY A 114 -1.38 13.77 -1.20
CA GLY A 114 -2.67 14.10 -1.79
C GLY A 114 -2.86 15.61 -1.93
N GLY A 115 -2.38 16.39 -0.94
CA GLY A 115 -2.35 17.84 -1.00
C GLY A 115 -1.48 18.38 -2.13
N SER A 116 -0.31 17.79 -2.39
CA SER A 116 0.56 18.23 -3.49
C SER A 116 -0.07 17.97 -4.86
N PHE A 117 -0.78 16.85 -5.06
CA PHE A 117 -1.56 16.63 -6.28
C PHE A 117 -2.60 17.73 -6.51
N ALA A 118 -3.29 18.17 -5.46
CA ALA A 118 -4.22 19.29 -5.54
C ALA A 118 -3.56 20.62 -5.87
N LEU A 119 -2.39 20.91 -5.31
CA LEU A 119 -1.66 22.12 -5.67
C LEU A 119 -1.30 22.10 -7.16
N ILE A 120 -0.86 20.96 -7.70
CA ILE A 120 -0.49 20.83 -9.11
C ILE A 120 -1.66 21.17 -10.04
N PHE A 121 -2.82 20.51 -9.89
CA PHE A 121 -3.95 20.79 -10.78
C PHE A 121 -4.59 22.16 -10.51
N ARG A 122 -4.43 22.76 -9.32
CA ARG A 122 -4.88 24.14 -9.07
C ARG A 122 -4.02 25.18 -9.77
N VAL A 123 -2.71 24.94 -9.90
CA VAL A 123 -1.84 25.80 -10.71
C VAL A 123 -2.24 25.71 -12.18
N GLU A 124 -2.60 24.52 -12.68
CA GLU A 124 -3.14 24.35 -14.04
C GLU A 124 -4.42 25.18 -14.25
N LEU A 125 -5.32 25.23 -13.25
CA LEU A 125 -6.56 25.99 -13.30
C LEU A 125 -6.41 27.50 -13.03
N ALA A 126 -5.19 28.02 -12.88
CA ALA A 126 -4.96 29.45 -12.66
C ALA A 126 -5.29 30.30 -13.89
N GLN A 127 -5.29 29.70 -15.08
CA GLN A 127 -5.71 30.30 -16.34
C GLN A 127 -6.59 29.32 -17.13
N ALA A 128 -7.43 29.84 -18.02
CA ALA A 128 -8.30 29.00 -18.84
C ALA A 128 -7.48 28.24 -19.90
N GLY A 129 -7.88 26.99 -20.16
CA GLY A 129 -7.17 26.07 -21.07
C GLY A 129 -6.07 25.27 -20.36
N LEU A 130 -5.48 24.31 -21.07
CA LEU A 130 -4.33 23.57 -20.54
C LEU A 130 -3.05 24.40 -20.66
N GLN A 131 -2.24 24.37 -19.61
CA GLN A 131 -1.00 25.12 -19.46
C GLN A 131 0.21 24.19 -19.54
N PHE A 132 0.31 23.20 -18.65
CA PHE A 132 1.45 22.29 -18.57
C PHE A 132 1.06 20.83 -18.31
N LEU A 133 -0.20 20.55 -17.98
CA LEU A 133 -0.71 19.18 -17.85
C LEU A 133 -1.33 18.69 -19.16
N SER A 134 -1.32 17.37 -19.37
CA SER A 134 -2.19 16.72 -20.35
C SER A 134 -3.57 16.45 -19.74
N PHE A 135 -4.60 16.30 -20.57
CA PHE A 135 -5.96 15.93 -20.10
C PHE A 135 -5.94 14.70 -19.20
N ASN A 136 -5.21 13.66 -19.60
CA ASN A 136 -5.10 12.42 -18.84
C ASN A 136 -4.39 12.61 -17.49
N LEU A 137 -3.29 13.37 -17.46
CA LEU A 137 -2.57 13.62 -16.22
C LEU A 137 -3.40 14.48 -15.26
N PHE A 138 -4.12 15.48 -15.77
CA PHE A 138 -5.03 16.31 -14.98
C PHE A 138 -6.11 15.44 -14.29
N ASN A 139 -6.80 14.61 -15.07
CA ASN A 139 -7.83 13.70 -14.53
C ASN A 139 -7.24 12.70 -13.52
N THR A 140 -6.05 12.17 -13.80
CA THR A 140 -5.34 11.25 -12.90
C THR A 140 -4.98 11.91 -11.58
N LEU A 141 -4.46 13.15 -11.60
CA LEU A 141 -4.12 13.87 -10.37
C LEU A 141 -5.34 14.20 -9.52
N ILE A 142 -6.50 14.49 -10.14
CA ILE A 142 -7.76 14.65 -9.42
C ILE A 142 -8.20 13.34 -8.76
N GLY A 143 -8.15 12.23 -9.51
CA GLY A 143 -8.48 10.90 -9.00
C GLY A 143 -7.58 10.48 -7.84
N LEU A 144 -6.27 10.64 -8.01
CA LEU A 144 -5.27 10.37 -6.97
C LEU A 144 -5.46 11.26 -5.75
N HIS A 145 -5.67 12.56 -5.93
CA HIS A 145 -5.96 13.47 -4.82
C HIS A 145 -7.14 12.97 -3.99
N GLY A 146 -8.27 12.67 -4.63
CA GLY A 146 -9.46 12.19 -3.93
C GLY A 146 -9.19 10.89 -3.16
N MET A 147 -8.62 9.89 -3.83
CA MET A 147 -8.42 8.57 -3.22
C MET A 147 -7.37 8.60 -2.10
N VAL A 148 -6.24 9.28 -2.33
CA VAL A 148 -5.15 9.41 -1.35
C VAL A 148 -5.59 10.20 -0.12
N LEU A 149 -6.43 11.23 -0.26
CA LEU A 149 -6.96 11.96 0.89
C LEU A 149 -8.00 11.16 1.69
N ILE A 150 -8.86 10.38 1.03
CA ILE A 150 -9.76 9.46 1.74
C ILE A 150 -8.92 8.45 2.55
N ALA A 151 -7.91 7.85 1.93
CA ALA A 151 -6.99 6.96 2.64
C ALA A 151 -6.31 7.68 3.82
N SER A 152 -5.77 8.89 3.61
CA SER A 152 -5.14 9.69 4.67
C SER A 152 -6.07 9.92 5.87
N ILE A 153 -7.33 10.29 5.65
CA ILE A 153 -8.31 10.54 6.72
C ILE A 153 -8.59 9.24 7.49
N LEU A 154 -8.83 8.13 6.78
CA LEU A 154 -9.10 6.84 7.41
C LEU A 154 -7.91 6.33 8.24
N MET A 155 -6.68 6.52 7.74
CA MET A 155 -5.45 6.20 8.47
C MET A 155 -5.29 7.11 9.71
N GLY A 156 -5.67 8.39 9.62
CA GLY A 156 -5.61 9.32 10.75
C GLY A 156 -6.57 8.93 11.88
N ILE A 157 -7.79 8.53 11.53
CA ILE A 157 -8.76 7.98 12.50
C ILE A 157 -8.23 6.68 13.10
N SER A 158 -7.62 5.83 12.28
CA SER A 158 -7.01 4.56 12.73
C SER A 158 -5.84 4.80 13.69
N ALA A 159 -5.05 5.86 13.48
CA ALA A 159 -3.96 6.27 14.35
C ALA A 159 -4.44 6.60 15.77
N ILE A 160 -5.46 7.47 15.85
CA ILE A 160 -6.04 7.88 17.14
C ILE A 160 -6.70 6.67 17.81
N SER A 161 -7.47 5.88 17.05
CA SER A 161 -8.14 4.69 17.56
C SER A 161 -7.15 3.69 18.16
N ASN A 162 -6.07 3.38 17.46
CA ASN A 162 -5.04 2.46 17.94
C ASN A 162 -4.32 2.98 19.16
N TYR A 163 -3.92 4.25 19.15
CA TYR A 163 -3.10 4.79 20.22
C TYR A 163 -3.92 5.03 21.50
N VAL A 164 -5.08 5.65 21.36
CA VAL A 164 -5.81 6.27 22.48
C VAL A 164 -6.87 5.33 23.07
N ILE A 165 -7.58 4.54 22.26
CA ILE A 165 -8.74 3.77 22.77
C ILE A 165 -8.35 2.75 23.84
N PRO A 166 -7.31 1.91 23.67
CA PRO A 166 -6.90 1.00 24.73
C PRO A 166 -6.53 1.72 26.04
N LEU A 167 -5.91 2.91 25.93
CA LEU A 167 -5.55 3.74 27.09
C LEU A 167 -6.78 4.27 27.83
N ILE A 168 -7.80 4.74 27.09
CA ILE A 168 -9.04 5.27 27.70
C ILE A 168 -9.78 4.18 28.48
N ILE A 169 -9.86 2.97 27.93
CA ILE A 169 -10.59 1.87 28.56
C ILE A 169 -9.74 1.10 29.59
N GLY A 170 -8.49 1.49 29.81
CA GLY A 170 -7.56 0.81 30.71
C GLY A 170 -7.15 -0.60 30.24
N ALA A 171 -7.32 -0.91 28.95
CA ALA A 171 -6.88 -2.16 28.37
C ALA A 171 -5.37 -2.12 28.10
N ARG A 172 -4.73 -3.28 28.19
CA ARG A 172 -3.30 -3.41 27.92
C ARG A 172 -2.96 -3.25 26.43
N ASP A 173 -3.81 -3.79 25.56
CA ASP A 173 -3.63 -3.80 24.10
C ASP A 173 -4.97 -4.04 23.36
N MET A 174 -4.93 -4.13 22.03
CA MET A 174 -6.04 -4.52 21.18
C MET A 174 -6.43 -5.99 21.37
N ALA A 175 -7.70 -6.35 21.11
CA ALA A 175 -8.18 -7.73 21.27
C ALA A 175 -7.43 -8.75 20.37
N PHE A 176 -6.96 -8.33 19.20
CA PHE A 176 -6.20 -9.16 18.28
C PHE A 176 -4.93 -8.43 17.79
N PRO A 177 -3.84 -8.40 18.59
CA PRO A 177 -2.65 -7.59 18.28
C PRO A 177 -2.00 -7.94 16.92
N ARG A 178 -1.95 -9.23 16.56
CA ARG A 178 -1.39 -9.69 15.27
C ARG A 178 -2.22 -9.23 14.08
N LEU A 179 -3.54 -9.31 14.20
CA LEU A 179 -4.45 -8.85 13.14
C LEU A 179 -4.42 -7.33 13.00
N ASN A 180 -4.23 -6.61 14.12
CA ASN A 180 -4.06 -5.17 14.13
C ASN A 180 -2.75 -4.72 13.46
N ALA A 181 -1.65 -5.45 13.68
CA ALA A 181 -0.42 -5.20 12.94
C ALA A 181 -0.62 -5.46 11.44
N PHE A 182 -1.34 -6.52 11.09
CA PHE A 182 -1.63 -6.86 9.70
C PHE A 182 -2.47 -5.80 9.00
N SER A 183 -3.52 -5.27 9.65
CA SER A 183 -4.38 -4.25 9.06
C SER A 183 -3.61 -2.97 8.69
N PHE A 184 -2.62 -2.56 9.50
CA PHE A 184 -1.75 -1.44 9.14
C PHE A 184 -0.92 -1.75 7.89
N TRP A 185 -0.25 -2.91 7.88
CA TRP A 185 0.73 -3.22 6.85
C TRP A 185 0.13 -3.53 5.47
N VAL A 186 -1.15 -3.92 5.40
CA VAL A 186 -1.87 -4.07 4.11
C VAL A 186 -2.01 -2.73 3.37
N ALA A 187 -2.15 -1.61 4.09
CA ALA A 187 -2.34 -0.30 3.48
C ALA A 187 -1.12 0.18 2.69
N VAL A 188 0.09 -0.22 3.10
CA VAL A 188 1.34 0.24 2.50
C VAL A 188 1.51 -0.21 1.03
N PRO A 189 1.44 -1.51 0.69
CA PRO A 189 1.55 -1.94 -0.70
C PRO A 189 0.37 -1.44 -1.55
N GLY A 190 -0.83 -1.31 -0.98
CA GLY A 190 -1.99 -0.73 -1.66
C GLY A 190 -1.75 0.73 -2.08
N ALA A 191 -1.29 1.57 -1.17
CA ALA A 191 -0.93 2.96 -1.47
C ALA A 191 0.20 3.07 -2.52
N LEU A 192 1.19 2.17 -2.47
CA LEU A 192 2.26 2.12 -3.46
C LEU A 192 1.73 1.73 -4.85
N LEU A 193 0.84 0.74 -4.95
CA LEU A 193 0.19 0.36 -6.22
C LEU A 193 -0.66 1.51 -6.76
N LEU A 194 -1.46 2.15 -5.90
CA LEU A 194 -2.27 3.30 -6.30
C LEU A 194 -1.42 4.41 -6.92
N VAL A 195 -0.29 4.79 -6.31
CA VAL A 195 0.63 5.80 -6.88
C VAL A 195 1.33 5.28 -8.13
N PHE A 196 1.66 3.98 -8.19
CA PHE A 196 2.26 3.35 -9.37
C PHE A 196 1.35 3.37 -10.60
N SER A 197 0.05 3.64 -10.45
CA SER A 197 -0.84 3.92 -11.60
C SER A 197 -0.30 5.00 -12.54
N LEU A 198 0.41 6.02 -12.02
CA LEU A 198 1.05 7.06 -12.82
C LEU A 198 2.05 6.52 -13.82
N ALA A 199 2.82 5.49 -13.44
CA ALA A 199 3.81 4.87 -14.31
C ALA A 199 3.17 4.06 -15.45
N LEU A 200 1.89 3.70 -15.32
CA LEU A 200 1.13 2.92 -16.30
C LEU A 200 0.05 3.76 -17.01
N GLY A 201 0.26 5.07 -17.14
CA GLY A 201 -0.62 5.97 -17.88
C GLY A 201 -1.81 6.51 -17.09
N GLY A 202 -1.81 6.35 -15.76
CA GLY A 202 -2.80 6.94 -14.87
C GLY A 202 -4.20 6.33 -14.98
N PHE A 203 -5.19 7.06 -14.47
CA PHE A 203 -6.60 6.70 -14.54
C PHE A 203 -7.47 7.95 -14.58
N GLU A 204 -8.43 8.00 -15.50
CA GLU A 204 -9.22 9.21 -15.75
C GLU A 204 -10.63 9.14 -15.16
N THR A 205 -10.88 8.12 -14.34
CA THR A 205 -12.21 7.76 -13.82
C THR A 205 -12.61 8.53 -12.57
N GLY A 206 -11.76 9.44 -12.11
CA GLY A 206 -11.82 9.96 -10.74
C GLY A 206 -11.67 8.85 -9.68
N TRP A 207 -11.89 9.21 -8.42
CA TRP A 207 -11.80 8.28 -7.29
C TRP A 207 -12.94 7.25 -7.26
N THR A 208 -14.02 7.48 -8.01
CA THR A 208 -15.22 6.62 -8.01
C THR A 208 -15.14 5.42 -8.97
N GLY A 209 -14.25 5.46 -9.98
CA GLY A 209 -14.01 4.28 -10.84
C GLY A 209 -15.20 3.83 -11.70
N TYR A 210 -16.14 4.72 -12.06
CA TYR A 210 -17.39 4.31 -12.73
C TYR A 210 -17.18 3.71 -14.14
N PRO A 211 -17.88 2.61 -14.48
CA PRO A 211 -17.99 2.15 -15.86
C PRO A 211 -18.87 3.10 -16.71
N PRO A 212 -18.72 3.14 -18.04
CA PRO A 212 -17.82 2.28 -18.84
C PRO A 212 -16.37 2.80 -18.93
N LEU A 213 -16.05 3.96 -18.32
CA LEU A 213 -14.73 4.55 -18.46
C LEU A 213 -13.64 3.69 -17.80
N SER A 214 -13.93 3.10 -16.64
CA SER A 214 -12.98 2.25 -15.92
C SER A 214 -12.64 0.92 -16.60
N VAL A 215 -13.46 0.46 -17.56
CA VAL A 215 -13.17 -0.75 -18.33
C VAL A 215 -12.47 -0.47 -19.66
N ARG A 216 -12.26 0.81 -20.00
CA ARG A 216 -11.61 1.25 -21.26
C ARG A 216 -10.39 2.13 -21.03
N GLY A 217 -10.10 2.47 -19.78
CA GLY A 217 -9.02 3.38 -19.43
C GLY A 217 -7.63 2.75 -19.58
N PRO A 218 -6.57 3.54 -19.32
CA PRO A 218 -5.20 3.07 -19.36
C PRO A 218 -4.92 1.95 -18.35
N MET A 219 -3.77 1.30 -18.52
CA MET A 219 -3.29 0.25 -17.60
C MET A 219 -3.25 0.68 -16.13
N GLY A 220 -3.03 1.96 -15.85
CA GLY A 220 -3.02 2.51 -14.50
C GLY A 220 -4.35 2.34 -13.74
N VAL A 221 -5.49 2.18 -14.44
CA VAL A 221 -6.77 1.87 -13.79
C VAL A 221 -6.71 0.56 -13.01
N GLN A 222 -5.96 -0.43 -13.49
CA GLN A 222 -5.79 -1.70 -12.79
C GLN A 222 -5.01 -1.53 -11.48
N MET A 223 -4.03 -0.62 -11.45
CA MET A 223 -3.29 -0.33 -10.23
C MET A 223 -4.12 0.48 -9.24
N PHE A 224 -5.03 1.34 -9.72
CA PHE A 224 -6.06 1.95 -8.90
C PHE A 224 -6.93 0.89 -8.22
N PHE A 225 -7.46 -0.10 -8.96
CA PHE A 225 -8.28 -1.16 -8.38
C PHE A 225 -7.54 -2.11 -7.45
N LEU A 226 -6.25 -2.39 -7.69
CA LEU A 226 -5.45 -3.20 -6.77
C LEU A 226 -5.02 -2.43 -5.51
N GLY A 227 -4.97 -1.10 -5.60
CA GLY A 227 -4.49 -0.24 -4.52
C GLY A 227 -5.56 0.23 -3.54
N VAL A 228 -6.84 0.06 -3.87
CA VAL A 228 -8.03 0.53 -3.12
C VAL A 228 -8.85 -0.67 -2.66
#